data_AF-A0A8J8JGE8-F1
#
_entry.id   AF-A0A8J8JGE8-F1
#
_cell.length_a   1.000
_cell.length_b   1.000
_cell.length_c   1.000
_cell.angle_alpha   90.00
_cell.angle_beta   90.00
_cell.angle_gamma   90.00
#
_symmetry.space_group_name_H-M   'P 1'
#
loop_
_entity.id
_entity.type
_entity.pdbx_description
1 polymer ?
#
loop_
_entity_poly.entity_id
_entity_poly.type
_entity_poly.pdbx_seq_one_letter_code
_entity_poly.pdbx_strand_id
1 'polypeptide(L)'
;MELKNYRFPQRYGPEWGSGGIFGLKYYNGVLYYTLAFEAEAHFVRDGEEKTYDFTLVGEGPTSGGDTYNAVTGVDEFIYFGGWVHAPAVYKNRTISFVNKYSHVHVYDTENDSIRLLWKDSIYHETDWAGEISDIIYDSYGDRLLLAREDGHANLGVYSLDRRTGRAEELIGDPSPKGTLVHDVAFFGIGNNFTEG
;
A
#
# COMPACT_ATOMS: atom_id res chain seq x y z
N MET A 1 5.50 0.17 28.34
CA MET A 1 4.75 -0.92 27.67
C MET A 1 5.75 -1.69 26.84
N GLU A 2 6.17 -2.87 27.30
CA GLU A 2 7.07 -3.74 26.52
C GLU A 2 6.21 -4.60 25.61
N LEU A 3 6.30 -4.33 24.31
CA LEU A 3 5.71 -5.17 23.28
C LEU A 3 6.41 -6.54 23.29
N LYS A 4 5.67 -7.62 23.54
CA LYS A 4 6.22 -8.98 23.60
C LYS A 4 6.67 -9.42 22.20
N ASN A 5 7.96 -9.32 21.91
CA ASN A 5 8.66 -9.94 20.76
C ASN A 5 8.20 -9.54 19.35
N TYR A 6 8.65 -8.37 18.88
CA TYR A 6 8.52 -7.90 17.48
C TYR A 6 9.62 -8.44 16.56
N ARG A 7 9.89 -9.75 16.64
CA ARG A 7 10.82 -10.39 15.70
C ARG A 7 10.01 -11.13 14.66
N PHE A 8 10.01 -10.60 13.45
CA PHE A 8 9.46 -11.25 12.28
C PHE A 8 10.61 -11.98 11.56
N PRO A 9 10.82 -13.29 11.81
CA PRO A 9 11.76 -14.04 11.02
C PRO A 9 11.27 -14.09 9.57
N GLN A 10 12.19 -14.02 8.62
CA GLN A 10 11.85 -14.24 7.21
C GLN A 10 11.18 -15.61 7.06
N ARG A 11 9.96 -15.64 6.53
CA ARG A 11 9.32 -16.87 6.10
C ARG A 11 9.42 -16.97 4.58
N TYR A 12 8.94 -18.08 4.03
CA TYR A 12 8.90 -18.28 2.59
C TYR A 12 7.84 -17.35 1.98
N GLY A 13 8.23 -16.09 1.71
CA GLY A 13 7.43 -15.13 0.96
C GLY A 13 7.57 -15.41 -0.54
N PRO A 14 6.48 -15.34 -1.32
CA PRO A 14 6.50 -15.86 -2.66
C PRO A 14 7.20 -15.00 -3.75
N GLU A 15 7.77 -13.85 -3.39
CA GLU A 15 8.43 -12.93 -4.33
C GLU A 15 9.90 -12.64 -4.00
N TRP A 16 10.57 -12.00 -4.97
CA TRP A 16 11.98 -11.64 -4.96
C TRP A 16 12.21 -10.39 -4.09
N GLY A 17 12.39 -10.56 -2.77
CA GLY A 17 12.78 -9.45 -1.91
C GLY A 17 13.08 -9.87 -0.48
N SER A 18 13.71 -8.97 0.27
CA SER A 18 13.89 -9.14 1.71
C SER A 18 12.64 -8.64 2.43
N GLY A 19 11.92 -9.54 3.12
CA GLY A 19 10.83 -9.14 4.01
C GLY A 19 11.27 -8.17 5.10
N GLY A 20 10.31 -7.41 5.62
CA GLY A 20 10.58 -6.35 6.56
C GLY A 20 9.33 -5.55 6.93
N ILE A 21 9.52 -4.62 7.86
CA ILE A 21 8.49 -3.68 8.30
C ILE A 21 8.50 -2.47 7.36
N PHE A 22 7.36 -2.22 6.71
CA PHE A 22 7.10 -1.07 5.85
C PHE A 22 5.77 -0.40 6.26
N GLY A 23 5.39 0.70 5.62
CA GLY A 23 4.15 1.42 5.94
C GLY A 23 4.04 1.84 7.41
N LEU A 24 5.16 2.17 8.07
CA LEU A 24 5.18 2.46 9.51
C LEU A 24 4.53 3.82 9.80
N LYS A 25 3.52 3.84 10.67
CA LYS A 25 2.85 5.06 11.14
C LYS A 25 2.38 4.90 12.58
N TYR A 26 2.69 5.86 13.44
CA TYR A 26 1.98 6.02 14.70
C TYR A 26 0.96 7.15 14.56
N TYR A 27 -0.32 6.86 14.75
CA TYR A 27 -1.41 7.81 14.56
C TYR A 27 -2.61 7.45 15.43
N ASN A 28 -3.20 8.47 16.08
CA ASN A 28 -4.34 8.32 16.99
C ASN A 28 -4.20 7.17 18.00
N GLY A 29 -3.04 7.02 18.63
CA GLY A 29 -2.79 5.95 19.62
C GLY A 29 -2.54 4.56 19.03
N VAL A 30 -2.52 4.41 17.70
CA VAL A 30 -2.31 3.14 17.00
C VAL A 30 -0.95 3.18 16.31
N LEU A 31 -0.13 2.14 16.55
CA LEU A 31 1.05 1.86 15.74
C LEU A 31 0.64 0.91 14.61
N TYR A 32 0.68 1.40 13.38
CA TYR A 32 0.45 0.64 12.16
C TYR A 32 1.78 0.34 11.44
N TYR A 33 1.87 -0.85 10.87
CA TYR A 33 2.89 -1.23 9.89
C TYR A 33 2.43 -2.43 9.07
N THR A 34 3.08 -2.65 7.93
CA THR A 34 2.92 -3.86 7.11
C THR A 34 4.18 -4.70 7.19
N LEU A 35 4.01 -6.01 7.31
CA LEU A 35 5.07 -7.00 7.12
C LEU A 35 5.07 -7.43 5.65
N ALA A 36 6.05 -6.96 4.89
CA ALA A 36 6.13 -7.20 3.46
C ALA A 36 6.38 -8.69 3.13
N PHE A 37 5.85 -9.11 1.98
CA PHE A 37 5.75 -10.48 1.44
C PHE A 37 4.84 -11.43 2.19
N GLU A 38 4.67 -11.26 3.51
CA GLU A 38 3.68 -12.01 4.30
C GLU A 38 2.25 -11.50 4.07
N ALA A 39 2.07 -10.32 3.47
CA ALA A 39 0.77 -9.66 3.35
C ALA A 39 0.08 -9.56 4.72
N GLU A 40 0.77 -9.06 5.73
CA GLU A 40 0.20 -8.83 7.06
C GLU A 40 0.26 -7.35 7.43
N ALA A 41 -0.89 -6.70 7.59
CA ALA A 41 -1.02 -5.36 8.14
C ALA A 41 -1.32 -5.47 9.64
N HIS A 42 -0.50 -4.82 10.47
CA HIS A 42 -0.58 -4.87 11.92
C HIS A 42 -1.03 -3.52 12.48
N PHE A 43 -1.94 -3.55 13.45
CA PHE A 43 -2.47 -2.38 14.15
C PHE A 43 -2.38 -2.64 15.65
N VAL A 44 -1.56 -1.84 16.34
CA VAL A 44 -1.18 -2.09 17.73
C VAL A 44 -1.63 -0.92 18.59
N ARG A 45 -2.45 -1.20 19.60
CA ARG A 45 -2.97 -0.20 20.55
C ARG A 45 -3.09 -0.82 21.93
N ASP A 46 -2.67 -0.09 22.96
CA ASP A 46 -2.83 -0.49 24.37
C ASP A 46 -2.31 -1.91 24.74
N GLY A 47 -1.37 -2.43 23.96
CA GLY A 47 -0.79 -3.77 24.15
C GLY A 47 -1.52 -4.88 23.42
N GLU A 48 -2.62 -4.56 22.73
CA GLU A 48 -3.34 -5.44 21.83
C GLU A 48 -2.87 -5.22 20.39
N GLU A 49 -2.87 -6.30 19.62
CA GLU A 49 -2.44 -6.31 18.22
C GLU A 49 -3.51 -6.97 17.38
N LYS A 50 -3.89 -6.25 16.31
CA LYS A 50 -4.76 -6.75 15.26
C LYS A 50 -3.95 -6.96 14.00
N THR A 51 -4.06 -8.13 13.41
CA THR A 51 -3.43 -8.46 12.14
C THR A 51 -4.49 -8.66 11.06
N TYR A 52 -4.22 -8.12 9.88
CA TYR A 52 -5.08 -8.19 8.71
C TYR A 52 -4.28 -8.71 7.52
N ASP A 53 -4.83 -9.69 6.80
CA ASP A 53 -4.14 -10.51 5.80
C ASP A 53 -4.49 -10.15 4.34
N PHE A 54 -5.05 -8.96 4.12
CA PHE A 54 -5.51 -8.46 2.81
C PHE A 54 -6.64 -9.26 2.14
N THR A 55 -7.40 -10.05 2.91
CA THR A 55 -8.58 -10.80 2.44
C THR A 55 -9.73 -9.97 1.84
N LEU A 56 -9.68 -8.63 1.94
CA LEU A 56 -10.65 -7.75 1.25
C LEU A 56 -10.24 -7.47 -0.20
N VAL A 57 -8.97 -7.69 -0.56
CA VAL A 57 -8.51 -7.57 -1.95
C VAL A 57 -8.93 -8.78 -2.77
N GLY A 58 -8.79 -9.98 -2.22
CA GLY A 58 -9.12 -11.23 -2.89
C GLY A 58 -8.92 -12.44 -1.98
N GLU A 59 -9.12 -13.63 -2.54
CA GLU A 59 -8.91 -14.88 -1.81
C GLU A 59 -7.42 -15.16 -1.56
N GLY A 60 -7.13 -15.89 -0.48
CA GLY A 60 -5.78 -16.35 -0.18
C GLY A 60 -5.33 -17.55 -1.03
N PRO A 61 -4.03 -17.93 -0.97
CA PRO A 61 -2.99 -17.34 -0.14
C PRO A 61 -2.58 -15.95 -0.64
N THR A 62 -2.42 -14.99 0.27
CA THR A 62 -1.98 -13.64 -0.09
C THR A 62 -0.45 -13.52 -0.02
N SER A 63 0.10 -12.59 -0.78
CA SER A 63 1.46 -12.11 -0.59
C SER A 63 1.60 -10.70 -1.10
N GLY A 64 2.17 -9.83 -0.30
CA GLY A 64 2.04 -8.41 -0.52
C GLY A 64 2.75 -7.63 0.54
N GLY A 65 2.74 -6.34 0.36
CA GLY A 65 3.38 -5.43 1.28
C GLY A 65 3.32 -4.01 0.78
N ASP A 66 4.21 -3.22 1.36
CA ASP A 66 4.49 -1.88 0.94
C ASP A 66 5.99 -1.81 0.68
N THR A 67 6.38 -1.18 -0.41
CA THR A 67 7.77 -1.04 -0.83
C THR A 67 8.34 0.32 -0.41
N TYR A 68 7.49 1.34 -0.26
CA TYR A 68 7.92 2.74 -0.20
C TYR A 68 7.37 3.53 0.99
N ASN A 69 6.60 2.94 1.90
CA ASN A 69 5.95 3.63 3.03
C ASN A 69 4.71 4.45 2.61
N ALA A 70 3.80 3.82 1.88
CA ALA A 70 2.54 4.38 1.40
C ALA A 70 1.47 4.43 2.52
N VAL A 71 1.62 5.38 3.45
CA VAL A 71 0.72 5.52 4.59
C VAL A 71 0.51 6.99 5.00
N THR A 72 -0.74 7.35 5.31
CA THR A 72 -1.06 8.63 5.94
C THR A 72 -2.19 8.51 6.96
N GLY A 73 -2.32 9.49 7.84
CA GLY A 73 -3.39 9.57 8.84
C GLY A 73 -4.17 10.86 8.67
N VAL A 74 -5.50 10.79 8.73
CA VAL A 74 -6.42 11.93 8.61
C VAL A 74 -7.63 11.67 9.50
N ASP A 75 -7.99 12.63 10.35
CA ASP A 75 -9.06 12.48 11.35
C ASP A 75 -8.89 11.20 12.19
N GLU A 76 -9.88 10.32 12.25
CA GLU A 76 -9.85 9.01 12.90
C GLU A 76 -9.25 7.89 12.02
N PHE A 77 -8.82 8.19 10.81
CA PHE A 77 -8.46 7.18 9.80
C PHE A 77 -6.97 7.07 9.53
N ILE A 78 -6.49 5.84 9.36
CA ILE A 78 -5.19 5.53 8.77
C ILE A 78 -5.43 4.97 7.38
N TYR A 79 -4.96 5.66 6.35
CA TYR A 79 -4.98 5.18 4.97
C TYR A 79 -3.64 4.54 4.66
N PHE A 80 -3.68 3.34 4.09
CA PHE A 80 -2.48 2.59 3.77
C PHE A 80 -2.61 1.87 2.44
N GLY A 81 -1.51 1.83 1.70
CA GLY A 81 -1.43 1.26 0.37
C GLY A 81 -0.25 0.33 0.22
N GLY A 82 0.02 0.00 -1.03
CA GLY A 82 1.07 -0.91 -1.44
C GLY A 82 0.58 -1.81 -2.55
N TRP A 83 1.04 -3.05 -2.53
CA TRP A 83 0.72 -4.08 -3.51
C TRP A 83 0.41 -5.41 -2.83
N VAL A 84 -0.41 -6.23 -3.48
CA VAL A 84 -0.71 -7.58 -3.01
C VAL A 84 -1.12 -8.50 -4.15
N HIS A 85 -0.64 -9.74 -4.09
CA HIS A 85 -1.21 -10.89 -4.79
C HIS A 85 -2.33 -11.49 -3.97
N ALA A 86 -3.51 -11.60 -4.55
CA ALA A 86 -4.67 -12.19 -3.90
C ALA A 86 -5.55 -12.93 -4.93
N PRO A 87 -5.33 -14.24 -5.18
CA PRO A 87 -4.31 -15.11 -4.57
C PRO A 87 -2.94 -15.03 -5.27
N ALA A 88 -1.87 -15.33 -4.53
CA ALA A 88 -0.54 -15.59 -5.04
C ALA A 88 -0.49 -16.96 -5.76
N VAL A 89 -0.18 -16.95 -7.05
CA VAL A 89 -0.17 -18.14 -7.90
C VAL A 89 1.19 -18.32 -8.53
N TYR A 90 1.75 -19.53 -8.43
CA TYR A 90 2.98 -19.90 -9.10
C TYR A 90 2.75 -20.75 -10.33
N LYS A 91 3.44 -20.41 -11.41
CA LYS A 91 3.54 -21.21 -12.63
C LYS A 91 5.02 -21.39 -12.98
N ASN A 92 5.46 -22.63 -13.15
CA ASN A 92 6.84 -22.94 -13.59
C ASN A 92 7.94 -22.22 -12.79
N ARG A 93 7.82 -22.19 -11.44
CA ARG A 93 8.75 -21.51 -10.51
C ARG A 93 8.78 -19.97 -10.63
N THR A 94 7.83 -19.38 -11.36
CA THR A 94 7.65 -17.93 -11.48
C THR A 94 6.29 -17.57 -10.92
N ILE A 95 6.19 -16.48 -10.17
CA ILE A 95 4.91 -15.97 -9.70
C ILE A 95 4.15 -15.34 -10.88
N SER A 96 2.84 -15.53 -10.91
CA SER A 96 1.96 -14.93 -11.91
C SER A 96 1.39 -13.63 -11.37
N PHE A 97 1.46 -12.56 -12.16
CA PHE A 97 0.99 -11.23 -11.77
C PHE A 97 -0.47 -10.94 -12.14
N VAL A 98 -1.19 -11.94 -12.65
CA VAL A 98 -2.62 -11.80 -13.02
C VAL A 98 -3.44 -11.33 -11.81
N ASN A 99 -3.05 -11.76 -10.62
CA ASN A 99 -3.70 -11.40 -9.37
C ASN A 99 -2.88 -10.39 -8.55
N LYS A 100 -1.93 -9.67 -9.16
CA LYS A 100 -1.24 -8.55 -8.51
C LYS A 100 -2.15 -7.33 -8.56
N TYR A 101 -2.38 -6.73 -7.40
CA TYR A 101 -3.19 -5.54 -7.24
C TYR A 101 -2.40 -4.46 -6.53
N SER A 102 -2.52 -3.22 -7.01
CA SER A 102 -2.28 -2.04 -6.20
C SER A 102 -3.52 -1.77 -5.36
N HIS A 103 -3.38 -1.33 -4.12
CA HIS A 103 -4.53 -1.14 -3.23
C HIS A 103 -4.39 0.09 -2.35
N VAL A 104 -5.54 0.60 -1.90
CA VAL A 104 -5.66 1.52 -0.77
C VAL A 104 -6.74 1.00 0.16
N HIS A 105 -6.37 0.80 1.41
CA HIS A 105 -7.27 0.49 2.50
C HIS A 105 -7.38 1.68 3.43
N VAL A 106 -8.38 1.63 4.30
CA VAL A 106 -8.46 2.51 5.44
C VAL A 106 -8.81 1.73 6.69
N TYR A 107 -8.12 2.05 7.76
CA TYR A 107 -8.38 1.60 9.11
C TYR A 107 -9.00 2.74 9.92
N ASP A 108 -10.15 2.45 10.53
CA ASP A 108 -10.84 3.33 11.45
C ASP A 108 -10.35 3.06 12.88
N THR A 109 -9.66 4.04 13.44
CA THR A 109 -9.05 3.94 14.77
C THR A 109 -10.05 4.12 15.90
N GLU A 110 -11.28 4.59 15.65
CA GLU A 110 -12.33 4.70 16.67
C GLU A 110 -13.20 3.45 16.71
N ASN A 111 -13.51 2.86 15.55
CA ASN A 111 -14.40 1.70 15.43
C ASN A 111 -13.66 0.36 15.26
N ASP A 112 -12.32 0.38 15.24
CA ASP A 112 -11.46 -0.77 14.98
C ASP A 112 -11.92 -1.58 13.75
N SER A 113 -12.04 -0.93 12.60
CA SER A 113 -12.52 -1.56 11.37
C SER A 113 -11.62 -1.26 10.17
N ILE A 114 -11.50 -2.22 9.27
CA ILE A 114 -10.72 -2.09 8.03
C ILE A 114 -11.68 -2.20 6.86
N ARG A 115 -11.53 -1.31 5.87
CA ARG A 115 -12.23 -1.42 4.58
C ARG A 115 -11.25 -1.23 3.43
N LEU A 116 -11.49 -1.95 2.34
CA LEU A 116 -10.86 -1.67 1.05
C LEU A 116 -11.52 -0.41 0.48
N LEU A 117 -10.72 0.61 0.21
CA LEU A 117 -11.20 1.85 -0.40
C LEU A 117 -11.09 1.78 -1.93
N TRP A 118 -9.98 1.23 -2.43
CA TRP A 118 -9.70 1.15 -3.86
C TRP A 118 -8.69 0.05 -4.16
N LYS A 119 -8.78 -0.57 -5.34
CA LYS A 119 -7.76 -1.45 -5.90
C LYS A 119 -7.72 -1.38 -7.42
N ASP A 120 -6.58 -1.75 -7.99
CA ASP A 120 -6.34 -1.74 -9.44
C ASP A 120 -5.41 -2.88 -9.86
N SER A 121 -5.62 -3.41 -11.07
CA SER A 121 -4.78 -4.43 -11.69
C SER A 121 -4.93 -4.35 -13.20
N ILE A 122 -3.88 -4.74 -13.92
CA ILE A 122 -3.92 -4.91 -15.38
C ILE A 122 -4.14 -6.37 -15.81
N TYR A 123 -4.29 -7.30 -14.85
CA TYR A 123 -4.57 -8.72 -15.09
C TYR A 123 -3.62 -9.41 -16.07
N HIS A 124 -2.32 -9.06 -16.01
CA HIS A 124 -1.30 -9.55 -16.92
C HIS A 124 -0.39 -10.60 -16.25
N GLU A 125 0.13 -11.57 -16.99
CA GLU A 125 0.91 -12.67 -16.40
C GLU A 125 2.27 -12.23 -15.83
N THR A 126 2.91 -11.26 -16.47
CA THR A 126 4.29 -10.82 -16.19
C THR A 126 4.43 -9.33 -15.87
N ASP A 127 3.37 -8.57 -16.08
CA ASP A 127 3.39 -7.11 -15.95
C ASP A 127 2.37 -6.74 -14.88
N TRP A 128 2.56 -5.60 -14.23
CA TRP A 128 1.66 -5.15 -13.17
C TRP A 128 1.43 -3.63 -13.21
N ALA A 129 0.34 -3.21 -12.59
CA ALA A 129 0.04 -1.82 -12.39
C ALA A 129 1.00 -1.22 -11.34
N GLY A 130 1.39 0.04 -11.46
CA GLY A 130 2.28 0.70 -10.49
C GLY A 130 1.77 0.56 -9.07
N GLU A 131 2.64 0.16 -8.16
CA GLU A 131 2.33 0.01 -6.74
C GLU A 131 1.93 1.38 -6.15
N ILE A 132 1.12 1.41 -5.09
CA ILE A 132 0.96 2.66 -4.35
C ILE A 132 2.24 2.89 -3.56
N SER A 133 3.03 3.86 -3.99
CA SER A 133 4.34 4.18 -3.41
C SER A 133 4.26 5.30 -2.38
N ASP A 134 3.25 6.16 -2.46
CA ASP A 134 3.00 7.21 -1.48
C ASP A 134 1.52 7.55 -1.37
N ILE A 135 1.11 8.03 -0.18
CA ILE A 135 -0.23 8.57 0.03
C ILE A 135 -0.10 9.91 0.75
N ILE A 136 -0.58 10.97 0.11
CA ILE A 136 -0.61 12.32 0.66
C ILE A 136 -2.07 12.75 0.83
N TYR A 137 -2.38 13.39 1.95
CA TYR A 137 -3.70 14.00 2.13
C TYR A 137 -3.68 15.44 1.59
N ASP A 138 -4.56 15.73 0.63
CA ASP A 138 -4.85 17.08 0.15
C ASP A 138 -6.05 17.63 0.91
N SER A 139 -5.78 18.49 1.89
CA SER A 139 -6.80 19.09 2.76
C SER A 139 -7.70 20.11 2.05
N TYR A 140 -7.25 20.68 0.94
CA TYR A 140 -8.05 21.64 0.16
C TYR A 140 -9.13 20.90 -0.64
N GLY A 141 -8.75 19.76 -1.24
CA GLY A 141 -9.66 18.92 -2.02
C GLY A 141 -10.40 17.84 -1.23
N ASP A 142 -10.12 17.67 0.07
CA ASP A 142 -10.60 16.57 0.91
C ASP A 142 -10.42 15.19 0.23
N ARG A 143 -9.21 14.95 -0.27
CA ARG A 143 -8.88 13.78 -1.09
C ARG A 143 -7.48 13.24 -0.78
N LEU A 144 -7.22 12.01 -1.21
CA LEU A 144 -5.88 11.43 -1.19
C LEU A 144 -5.22 11.64 -2.54
N LEU A 145 -3.93 11.91 -2.53
CA LEU A 145 -3.08 11.89 -3.70
C LEU A 145 -2.18 10.66 -3.59
N LEU A 146 -2.27 9.79 -4.58
CA LEU A 146 -1.57 8.52 -4.63
C LEU A 146 -0.41 8.66 -5.62
N ALA A 147 0.81 8.52 -5.13
CA ALA A 147 1.96 8.34 -6.01
C ALA A 147 2.04 6.86 -6.41
N ARG A 148 2.34 6.62 -7.68
CA ARG A 148 2.49 5.28 -8.26
C ARG A 148 3.75 5.22 -9.09
N GLU A 149 4.60 4.29 -8.68
CA GLU A 149 5.80 3.88 -9.39
C GLU A 149 5.95 2.37 -9.21
N ASP A 150 7.01 1.78 -9.77
CA ASP A 150 7.31 0.35 -9.68
C ASP A 150 6.21 -0.50 -10.32
N GLY A 151 6.18 -0.49 -11.64
CA GLY A 151 5.21 -1.21 -12.44
C GLY A 151 5.36 -0.90 -13.91
N HIS A 152 4.49 -1.49 -14.72
CA HIS A 152 4.53 -1.41 -16.18
C HIS A 152 3.45 -0.49 -16.74
N ALA A 153 2.34 -0.30 -16.00
CA ALA A 153 1.18 0.46 -16.42
C ALA A 153 0.52 1.18 -15.24
N ASN A 154 -0.39 2.11 -15.54
CA ASN A 154 -1.15 2.90 -14.56
C ASN A 154 -0.21 3.60 -13.53
N LEU A 155 0.86 4.21 -14.04
CA LEU A 155 1.87 4.90 -13.25
C LEU A 155 1.45 6.36 -12.99
N GLY A 156 2.21 7.04 -12.13
CA GLY A 156 2.11 8.47 -11.92
C GLY A 156 1.26 8.87 -10.71
N VAL A 157 0.50 9.95 -10.83
CA VAL A 157 -0.21 10.55 -9.69
C VAL A 157 -1.70 10.48 -9.92
N TYR A 158 -2.41 9.88 -8.96
CA TYR A 158 -3.86 9.77 -8.96
C TYR A 158 -4.45 10.56 -7.80
N SER A 159 -5.59 11.18 -8.02
CA SER A 159 -6.48 11.58 -6.94
C SER A 159 -7.40 10.43 -6.58
N LEU A 160 -7.68 10.27 -5.30
CA LEU A 160 -8.63 9.29 -4.76
C LEU A 160 -9.57 9.99 -3.79
N ASP A 161 -10.85 9.99 -4.09
CA ASP A 161 -11.89 10.42 -3.16
C ASP A 161 -11.93 9.46 -1.97
N ARG A 162 -11.64 10.00 -0.77
CA ARG A 162 -11.48 9.18 0.44
C ARG A 162 -12.79 8.63 1.00
N ARG A 163 -13.94 9.15 0.54
CA ARG A 163 -15.30 8.68 0.90
C ARG A 163 -15.81 7.65 -0.09
N THR A 164 -15.67 7.92 -1.38
CA THR A 164 -16.30 7.09 -2.43
C THR A 164 -15.38 6.04 -3.03
N GLY A 165 -14.06 6.19 -2.88
CA GLY A 165 -13.08 5.31 -3.51
C GLY A 165 -12.89 5.56 -5.01
N ARG A 166 -13.47 6.63 -5.55
CA ARG A 166 -13.29 7.01 -6.95
C ARG A 166 -11.89 7.57 -7.16
N ALA A 167 -11.13 6.93 -8.04
CA ALA A 167 -9.82 7.41 -8.48
C ALA A 167 -9.90 8.13 -9.82
N GLU A 168 -9.07 9.14 -10.00
CA GLU A 168 -8.87 9.88 -11.25
C GLU A 168 -7.38 10.18 -11.44
N GLU A 169 -6.85 9.86 -12.62
CA GLU A 169 -5.47 10.18 -12.99
C GLU A 169 -5.28 11.69 -13.12
N LEU A 170 -4.24 12.22 -12.47
CA LEU A 170 -3.85 13.62 -12.58
C LEU A 170 -2.64 13.80 -13.49
N ILE A 171 -1.66 12.90 -13.36
CA ILE A 171 -0.38 12.89 -14.09
C ILE A 171 -0.03 11.44 -14.41
N GLY A 172 0.26 11.12 -15.67
CA GLY A 172 0.63 9.76 -16.10
C GLY A 172 2.13 9.45 -15.99
N ASP A 173 2.97 10.47 -15.76
CA ASP A 173 4.41 10.28 -15.59
C ASP A 173 4.73 9.63 -14.23
N PRO A 174 5.59 8.59 -14.17
CA PRO A 174 5.89 7.85 -12.95
C PRO A 174 6.39 8.74 -11.81
N SER A 175 5.92 8.45 -10.59
CA SER A 175 6.26 9.23 -9.41
C SER A 175 6.42 8.31 -8.18
N PRO A 176 7.63 8.18 -7.60
CA PRO A 176 7.85 7.37 -6.39
C PRO A 176 7.21 7.99 -5.16
N LYS A 177 7.28 9.32 -5.06
CA LYS A 177 7.09 10.05 -3.81
C LYS A 177 6.65 11.48 -4.04
N GLY A 178 5.92 12.01 -3.07
CA GLY A 178 5.64 13.43 -3.00
C GLY A 178 5.93 14.02 -1.63
N THR A 179 5.66 15.30 -1.51
CA THR A 179 5.70 16.02 -0.25
C THR A 179 4.73 17.20 -0.29
N LEU A 180 4.24 17.61 0.86
CA LEU A 180 3.48 18.84 1.01
C LEU A 180 4.43 19.98 1.34
N VAL A 181 4.39 21.04 0.54
CA VAL A 181 5.04 22.31 0.84
C VAL A 181 3.95 23.36 0.94
N HIS A 182 3.67 23.78 2.19
CA HIS A 182 2.46 24.54 2.51
C HIS A 182 1.20 23.79 2.05
N ASP A 183 0.36 24.43 1.22
CA ASP A 183 -0.91 23.88 0.75
C ASP A 183 -0.78 23.24 -0.64
N VAL A 184 0.44 22.96 -1.09
CA VAL A 184 0.72 22.44 -2.43
C VAL A 184 1.49 21.12 -2.32
N ALA A 185 0.97 20.10 -3.00
CA ALA A 185 1.66 18.82 -3.14
C ALA A 185 2.66 18.89 -4.31
N PHE A 186 3.90 18.51 -4.05
CA PHE A 186 4.97 18.35 -5.03
C PHE A 186 5.31 16.89 -5.15
N PHE A 187 5.36 16.39 -6.38
CA PHE A 187 5.74 15.01 -6.68
C PHE A 187 7.06 15.01 -7.43
N GLY A 188 7.95 14.10 -7.04
CA GLY A 188 9.17 13.84 -7.82
C GLY A 188 8.77 13.08 -9.06
N ILE A 189 8.97 13.67 -10.25
CA ILE A 189 8.80 12.94 -11.51
C ILE A 189 10.15 12.34 -11.85
N GLY A 190 10.22 11.01 -11.83
CA GLY A 190 11.43 10.25 -12.11
C GLY A 190 11.43 9.66 -13.51
N ASN A 191 12.54 9.77 -14.24
CA ASN A 191 12.86 8.84 -15.32
C ASN A 191 13.49 7.60 -14.68
N ASN A 192 12.69 6.69 -14.12
CA ASN A 192 13.25 5.45 -13.57
C ASN A 192 13.61 4.47 -14.70
N PHE A 193 14.92 4.38 -14.95
CA PHE A 193 15.71 3.28 -15.52
C PHE A 193 15.25 2.63 -16.84
N THR A 194 15.37 3.34 -17.96
CA THR A 194 15.35 2.72 -19.30
C THR A 194 16.67 2.02 -19.70
N GLU A 195 17.72 2.12 -18.87
CA GLU A 195 19.05 1.54 -19.12
C GLU A 195 19.64 0.86 -17.87
N GLY A 196 18.90 -0.11 -17.30
CA GLY A 196 19.44 -1.06 -16.31
C GLY A 196 20.12 -2.25 -16.98
#